data_AF-A0A7C5T3Z5-F1
#
_entry.id   AF-A0A7C5T3Z5-F1
#
_cell.length_a   1.000
_cell.length_b   1.000
_cell.length_c   1.000
_cell.angle_alpha   90.00
_cell.angle_beta   90.00
_cell.angle_gamma   90.00
#
_symmetry.space_group_name_H-M   'P 1'
#
loop_
_entity.id
_entity.type
_entity.pdbx_description
1 polymer ?
#
loop_
_entity_poly.entity_id
_entity_poly.type
_entity_poly.pdbx_seq_one_letter_code
_entity_poly.pdbx_strand_id
1 'polypeptide(L)'
;MIENELTAYTAFSGGIALLRLSNGHVLRYVKTNATPLFALPVTYLHSGARFLSTDIVIKVRSSLLRISSANGSVVWTTDLYSAVISDAVVGDVDGDRCWDVPIGDYSGGVYLVRGSDGLMVWIRKESTAPILDYTRTIGRLLKL
;
A
#
# COMPACT_ATOMS: atom_id res chain seq x y z
N MET A 1 21.14 -7.29 -7.51
CA MET A 1 21.43 -5.86 -7.34
C MET A 1 20.09 -5.17 -7.46
N ILE A 2 19.50 -4.71 -6.35
CA ILE A 2 18.21 -4.01 -6.39
C ILE A 2 18.53 -2.63 -6.95
N GLU A 3 18.25 -2.37 -8.23
CA GLU A 3 18.47 -1.04 -8.83
C GLU A 3 17.43 0.00 -8.38
N ASN A 4 16.40 -0.43 -7.65
CA ASN A 4 15.44 0.47 -7.06
C ASN A 4 15.95 0.92 -5.70
N GLU A 5 16.65 2.06 -5.73
CA GLU A 5 16.89 2.87 -4.55
C GLU A 5 15.56 3.00 -3.80
N LEU A 6 15.47 2.34 -2.64
CA LEU A 6 14.24 2.29 -1.87
C LEU A 6 13.70 3.71 -1.73
N THR A 7 12.42 3.87 -2.06
CA THR A 7 11.73 5.14 -1.99
C THR A 7 11.03 5.24 -0.66
N ALA A 8 11.50 6.11 0.23
CA ALA A 8 10.71 6.52 1.37
C ALA A 8 9.75 7.63 0.95
N TYR A 9 8.66 7.78 1.69
CA TYR A 9 7.71 8.84 1.45
C TYR A 9 7.39 9.62 2.72
N THR A 10 7.04 10.89 2.52
CA THR A 10 6.47 11.73 3.58
C THR A 10 5.14 12.24 3.09
N ALA A 11 4.09 12.08 3.91
CA ALA A 11 2.81 12.71 3.68
C ALA A 11 2.81 14.07 4.37
N PHE A 12 2.32 15.10 3.68
CA PHE A 12 2.10 16.42 4.25
C PHE A 12 0.81 17.00 3.70
N SER A 13 0.39 18.17 4.21
CA SER A 13 -0.79 18.85 3.72
C SER A 13 -0.67 19.11 2.21
N GLY A 14 -1.33 18.27 1.40
CA GLY A 14 -1.43 18.42 -0.05
C GLY A 14 -0.64 17.44 -0.92
N GLY A 15 0.08 16.45 -0.37
CA GLY A 15 0.76 15.46 -1.22
C GLY A 15 1.75 14.54 -0.52
N ILE A 16 2.59 13.91 -1.36
CA ILE A 16 3.59 12.92 -0.99
C ILE A 16 4.92 13.25 -1.66
N ALA A 17 6.01 13.28 -0.90
CA ALA A 17 7.35 13.30 -1.48
C ALA A 17 7.90 11.87 -1.61
N LEU A 18 8.60 11.58 -2.71
CA LEU A 18 9.35 10.36 -2.94
C LEU A 18 10.83 10.66 -2.72
N LEU A 19 11.47 9.92 -1.83
CA LEU A 19 12.85 10.16 -1.39
C LEU A 19 13.74 8.97 -1.73
N ARG A 20 14.92 9.23 -2.27
CA ARG A 20 15.99 8.24 -2.36
C ARG A 20 16.50 7.93 -0.96
N LEU A 21 16.34 6.70 -0.48
CA LEU A 21 16.77 6.34 0.88
C LEU A 21 18.28 6.46 1.13
N SER A 22 19.11 6.25 0.10
CA SER A 22 20.57 6.26 0.26
C SER A 22 21.14 7.62 0.63
N ASN A 23 20.44 8.72 0.34
CA ASN A 23 20.93 10.07 0.61
C ASN A 23 19.84 11.11 0.96
N GLY A 24 18.58 10.70 1.07
CA GLY A 24 17.45 11.59 1.38
C GLY A 24 17.06 12.54 0.25
N HIS A 25 17.60 12.39 -0.96
CA HIS A 25 17.27 13.27 -2.08
C HIS A 25 15.81 13.10 -2.52
N VAL A 26 15.08 14.21 -2.67
CA VAL A 26 13.71 14.20 -3.21
C VAL A 26 13.77 13.85 -4.69
N LEU A 27 13.25 12.68 -5.04
CA LEU A 27 13.11 12.22 -6.42
C LEU A 27 11.89 12.86 -7.07
N ARG A 28 10.79 12.98 -6.33
CA ARG A 28 9.52 13.47 -6.87
C ARG A 28 8.62 14.02 -5.77
N TYR A 29 7.73 14.93 -6.14
CA TYR A 29 6.56 15.30 -5.35
C TYR A 29 5.28 14.98 -6.13
N VAL A 30 4.33 14.31 -5.48
CA VAL A 30 3.00 14.01 -6.04
C VAL A 30 1.96 14.76 -5.23
N LYS A 31 1.32 15.74 -5.89
CA LYS A 31 0.23 16.51 -5.28
C LYS A 31 -1.03 15.65 -5.22
N THR A 32 -1.69 15.62 -4.07
CA THR A 32 -2.95 14.94 -3.86
C THR A 32 -4.07 15.95 -3.61
N ASN A 33 -5.30 15.60 -3.96
CA ASN A 33 -6.48 16.47 -3.78
C ASN A 33 -6.97 16.53 -2.31
N ALA A 34 -6.30 15.81 -1.41
CA ALA A 34 -6.48 15.83 0.04
C ALA A 34 -5.26 15.22 0.73
N THR A 35 -5.10 15.49 2.03
CA THR A 35 -4.02 14.94 2.84
C THR A 35 -4.09 13.41 2.86
N PRO A 36 -3.01 12.71 2.46
CA PRO A 36 -2.92 11.27 2.65
C PRO A 36 -2.93 10.93 4.14
N LEU A 37 -3.74 9.94 4.53
CA LEU A 37 -3.75 9.40 5.89
C LEU A 37 -2.51 8.54 6.12
N PHE A 38 -2.19 7.70 5.14
CA PHE A 38 -1.00 6.90 5.09
C PHE A 38 -0.52 6.73 3.65
N ALA A 39 0.69 6.24 3.54
CA ALA A 39 1.27 5.71 2.33
C ALA A 39 2.00 4.40 2.72
N LEU A 40 2.19 3.49 1.77
CA LEU A 40 2.78 2.16 1.96
C LEU A 40 3.50 1.71 0.68
N PRO A 41 4.68 1.07 0.76
CA PRO A 41 5.34 0.53 -0.41
C PRO A 41 4.65 -0.76 -0.88
N VAL A 42 4.37 -0.87 -2.18
CA VAL A 42 3.90 -2.12 -2.80
C VAL A 42 4.97 -2.65 -3.73
N THR A 43 5.48 -3.83 -3.42
CA THR A 43 6.54 -4.49 -4.17
C THR A 43 5.95 -5.42 -5.22
N TYR A 44 6.53 -5.43 -6.42
CA TYR A 44 6.03 -6.24 -7.52
C TYR A 44 7.13 -6.62 -8.51
N LEU A 45 6.93 -7.72 -9.24
CA LEU A 45 7.85 -8.17 -10.28
C LEU A 45 7.21 -8.05 -11.66
N HIS A 46 7.75 -7.19 -12.52
CA HIS A 46 7.31 -7.11 -13.91
C HIS A 46 7.66 -8.39 -14.69
N SER A 47 6.86 -8.72 -15.70
CA SER A 47 7.17 -9.84 -16.60
C SER A 47 8.53 -9.64 -17.27
N GLY A 48 9.42 -10.62 -17.16
CA GLY A 48 10.78 -10.56 -17.69
C GLY A 48 11.77 -9.71 -16.89
N ALA A 49 11.36 -9.08 -15.78
CA ALA A 49 12.28 -8.35 -14.93
C ALA A 49 13.16 -9.28 -14.09
N ARG A 50 14.41 -8.87 -13.89
CA ARG A 50 15.39 -9.56 -13.03
C ARG A 50 15.31 -9.10 -11.56
N PHE A 51 14.68 -7.96 -11.31
CA PHE A 51 14.62 -7.30 -10.00
C PHE A 51 13.21 -6.82 -9.67
N LEU A 52 12.91 -6.73 -8.38
CA LEU A 52 11.65 -6.21 -7.87
C LEU A 52 11.57 -4.69 -8.04
N SER A 53 10.36 -4.21 -8.33
CA SER A 53 9.97 -2.80 -8.37
C SER A 53 9.09 -2.46 -7.18
N THR A 54 9.04 -1.18 -6.82
CA THR A 54 8.22 -0.69 -5.71
C THR A 54 7.44 0.53 -6.14
N ASP A 55 6.12 0.47 -5.98
CA ASP A 55 5.20 1.59 -6.08
C ASP A 55 4.73 1.99 -4.68
N ILE A 56 3.86 2.99 -4.58
CA ILE A 56 3.29 3.41 -3.31
C ILE A 56 1.77 3.36 -3.37
N VAL A 57 1.16 2.71 -2.38
CA VAL A 57 -0.27 2.80 -2.11
C VAL A 57 -0.54 3.84 -1.04
N ILE A 58 -1.48 4.73 -1.29
CA ILE A 58 -1.87 5.79 -0.36
C ILE A 58 -3.34 5.72 -0.03
N LYS A 59 -3.67 6.19 1.17
CA LYS A 59 -5.04 6.40 1.60
C LYS A 59 -5.39 7.88 1.55
N VAL A 60 -6.36 8.25 0.72
CA VAL A 60 -6.84 9.64 0.60
C VAL A 60 -8.37 9.64 0.65
N ARG A 61 -8.95 10.36 1.63
CA ARG A 61 -10.41 10.40 1.87
C ARG A 61 -11.01 8.98 1.97
N SER A 62 -11.92 8.61 1.07
CA SER A 62 -12.58 7.30 1.00
C SER A 62 -11.93 6.35 0.00
N SER A 63 -10.79 6.69 -0.61
CA SER A 63 -10.16 5.85 -1.64
C SER A 63 -8.74 5.42 -1.26
N LEU A 64 -8.32 4.24 -1.74
CA LEU A 64 -6.91 3.89 -1.90
C LEU A 64 -6.45 4.18 -3.32
N LEU A 65 -5.21 4.63 -3.47
CA LEU A 65 -4.61 4.83 -4.78
C LEU A 65 -3.24 4.16 -4.80
N ARG A 66 -2.92 3.40 -5.84
CA ARG A 66 -1.53 3.04 -6.17
C ARG A 66 -0.94 4.09 -7.09
N ILE A 67 0.24 4.58 -6.75
CA ILE A 67 1.00 5.58 -7.49
C ILE A 67 2.30 4.94 -7.96
N SER A 68 2.56 5.04 -9.27
CA SER A 68 3.80 4.59 -9.88
C SER A 68 4.96 5.41 -9.35
N SER A 69 5.98 4.77 -8.78
CA SER A 69 7.18 5.49 -8.32
C SER A 69 8.00 6.05 -9.49
N ALA A 70 7.95 5.39 -10.64
CA ALA A 70 8.70 5.78 -11.83
C ALA A 70 8.24 7.14 -12.40
N ASN A 71 6.93 7.34 -12.52
CA ASN A 71 6.38 8.53 -13.19
C ASN A 71 5.37 9.34 -12.36
N GLY A 72 4.96 8.85 -11.18
CA GLY A 72 3.99 9.51 -10.31
C GLY A 72 2.54 9.41 -10.77
N SER A 73 2.24 8.62 -11.80
CA SER A 73 0.87 8.40 -12.27
C SER A 73 0.08 7.48 -11.34
N VAL A 74 -1.23 7.66 -11.29
CA VAL A 74 -2.13 6.73 -10.59
C VAL A 74 -2.25 5.46 -11.44
N VAL A 75 -1.88 4.33 -10.86
CA VAL A 75 -2.00 3.00 -11.47
C VAL A 75 -3.43 2.48 -11.32
N TRP A 76 -3.99 2.57 -10.12
CA TRP A 76 -5.38 2.23 -9.83
C TRP A 76 -5.92 3.04 -8.66
N THR A 77 -7.25 3.10 -8.57
CA THR A 77 -8.00 3.70 -7.47
C THR A 77 -9.09 2.72 -7.01
N THR A 78 -9.20 2.52 -5.70
CA THR A 78 -10.22 1.68 -5.07
C THR A 78 -11.02 2.50 -4.09
N ASP A 79 -12.32 2.60 -4.31
CA ASP A 79 -13.21 3.24 -3.34
C ASP A 79 -13.52 2.28 -2.19
N LEU A 80 -13.37 2.78 -0.96
CA LEU A 80 -13.58 2.04 0.26
C LEU A 80 -14.93 2.43 0.85
N TYR A 81 -15.62 1.43 1.40
CA TYR A 81 -16.98 1.56 1.93
C TYR A 81 -17.04 2.29 3.29
N SER A 82 -15.90 2.49 3.94
CA SER A 82 -15.82 3.06 5.29
C SER A 82 -14.51 3.81 5.51
N ALA A 83 -14.46 4.58 6.60
CA ALA A 83 -13.25 5.25 7.03
C ALA A 83 -12.22 4.19 7.52
N VAL A 84 -11.09 4.18 6.83
CA VAL A 84 -10.00 3.22 7.02
C VAL A 84 -8.93 3.82 7.91
N ILE A 85 -8.26 2.98 8.70
CA ILE A 85 -7.33 3.41 9.75
C ILE A 85 -6.06 2.59 9.88
N SER A 86 -6.01 1.36 9.35
CA SER A 86 -4.83 0.52 9.53
C SER A 86 -3.96 0.48 8.29
N ASP A 87 -2.66 0.35 8.54
CA ASP A 87 -1.61 0.29 7.54
C ASP A 87 -0.93 -1.08 7.64
N ALA A 88 -1.02 -1.90 6.60
CA ALA A 88 -0.20 -3.10 6.49
C ALA A 88 -0.06 -3.49 5.03
N VAL A 89 1.05 -4.17 4.72
CA VAL A 89 1.27 -4.83 3.44
C VAL A 89 1.53 -6.30 3.72
N VAL A 90 0.86 -7.17 2.98
CA VAL A 90 1.08 -8.60 3.01
C VAL A 90 1.68 -8.99 1.66
N GLY A 91 2.42 -10.10 1.60
CA GLY A 91 3.00 -10.57 0.34
C GLY A 91 1.96 -10.82 -0.75
N ASP A 92 2.40 -11.38 -1.87
CA ASP A 92 1.53 -11.81 -2.97
C ASP A 92 0.63 -12.99 -2.51
N VAL A 93 -0.68 -12.74 -2.34
CA VAL A 93 -1.64 -13.74 -1.82
C VAL A 93 -2.26 -14.57 -2.94
N ASP A 94 -2.33 -14.06 -4.16
CA ASP A 94 -3.02 -14.74 -5.28
C ASP A 94 -2.11 -15.14 -6.46
N GLY A 95 -0.80 -14.97 -6.32
CA GLY A 95 0.23 -15.47 -7.22
C GLY A 95 0.50 -14.58 -8.43
N ASP A 96 0.06 -13.32 -8.40
CA ASP A 96 0.22 -12.36 -9.50
C ASP A 96 1.57 -11.62 -9.50
N ARG A 97 2.42 -11.92 -8.51
CA ARG A 97 3.73 -11.32 -8.25
C ARG A 97 3.69 -9.86 -7.85
N CYS A 98 2.57 -9.41 -7.28
CA CYS A 98 2.38 -8.10 -6.69
C CYS A 98 1.92 -8.28 -5.23
N TRP A 99 2.45 -7.47 -4.32
CA TRP A 99 2.06 -7.56 -2.91
C TRP A 99 0.69 -6.92 -2.66
N ASP A 100 -0.12 -7.57 -1.82
CA ASP A 100 -1.49 -7.15 -1.54
C ASP A 100 -1.61 -6.29 -0.28
N VAL A 101 -2.66 -5.48 -0.25
CA VAL A 101 -2.85 -4.45 0.77
C VAL A 101 -4.03 -4.81 1.67
N PRO A 102 -3.78 -5.35 2.89
CA PRO A 102 -4.82 -5.48 3.89
C PRO A 102 -5.23 -4.11 4.46
N ILE A 103 -6.51 -4.00 4.80
CA ILE A 103 -7.09 -2.76 5.28
C ILE A 103 -8.08 -3.07 6.40
N GLY A 104 -8.01 -2.33 7.50
CA GLY A 104 -8.96 -2.32 8.61
C GLY A 104 -9.72 -1.00 8.66
N ASP A 105 -11.00 -1.09 9.03
CA ASP A 105 -11.87 0.08 9.16
C ASP A 105 -12.36 0.35 10.58
N TYR A 106 -12.95 1.54 10.78
CA TYR A 106 -13.55 1.96 12.04
C TYR A 106 -14.74 1.12 12.48
N SER A 107 -15.40 0.42 11.55
CA SER A 107 -16.52 -0.45 11.87
C SER A 107 -16.06 -1.84 12.29
N GLY A 108 -14.78 -2.20 12.18
CA GLY A 108 -14.30 -3.53 12.48
C GLY A 108 -14.31 -4.51 11.30
N GLY A 109 -14.43 -3.98 10.08
CA GLY A 109 -14.23 -4.70 8.83
C GLY A 109 -12.75 -4.82 8.47
N VAL A 110 -12.38 -5.94 7.86
CA VAL A 110 -11.06 -6.19 7.28
C VAL A 110 -11.24 -6.56 5.81
N TYR A 111 -10.38 -6.01 4.97
CA TYR A 111 -10.43 -6.10 3.52
C TYR A 111 -9.04 -6.48 3.01
N LEU A 112 -8.97 -7.22 1.91
CA LEU A 112 -7.73 -7.39 1.16
C LEU A 112 -7.94 -6.82 -0.24
N VAL A 113 -7.13 -5.82 -0.58
CA VAL A 113 -7.10 -5.20 -1.91
C VAL A 113 -5.89 -5.73 -2.66
N ARG A 114 -6.12 -6.22 -3.87
CA ARG A 114 -5.06 -6.76 -4.73
C ARG A 114 -4.11 -5.65 -5.14
N GLY A 115 -2.81 -5.88 -5.01
CA GLY A 115 -1.79 -4.90 -5.34
C GLY A 115 -1.71 -4.56 -6.82
N SER A 116 -1.98 -5.52 -7.70
CA SER A 116 -1.80 -5.35 -9.15
C SER A 116 -2.85 -4.47 -9.81
N ASP A 117 -4.12 -4.59 -9.41
CA ASP A 117 -5.26 -3.93 -10.07
C ASP A 117 -6.21 -3.17 -9.11
N GLY A 118 -5.98 -3.25 -7.79
CA GLY A 118 -6.81 -2.58 -6.80
C GLY A 118 -8.17 -3.24 -6.58
N LEU A 119 -8.41 -4.43 -7.12
CA LEU A 119 -9.67 -5.13 -6.91
C LEU A 119 -9.74 -5.73 -5.50
N MET A 120 -10.94 -5.78 -4.96
CA MET A 120 -11.19 -6.43 -3.69
C MET A 120 -11.07 -7.94 -3.84
N VAL A 121 -10.14 -8.56 -3.11
CA VAL A 121 -9.98 -10.02 -3.05
C VAL A 121 -11.04 -10.61 -2.11
N TRP A 122 -11.18 -10.04 -0.90
CA TRP A 122 -12.20 -10.45 0.07
C TRP A 122 -12.49 -9.38 1.11
N ILE A 123 -13.64 -9.53 1.78
CA ILE A 123 -14.10 -8.70 2.89
C ILE A 123 -14.55 -9.60 4.05
N ARG A 124 -14.21 -9.24 5.28
CA ARG A 124 -14.61 -9.94 6.52
C ARG A 124 -14.98 -8.95 7.61
N LYS A 125 -15.94 -9.34 8.45
CA LYS A 125 -16.32 -8.60 9.65
C LYS A 125 -15.68 -9.30 10.85
N GLU A 126 -14.66 -8.68 11.42
CA GLU A 126 -13.89 -9.28 12.52
C GLU A 126 -14.31 -8.72 13.88
N SER A 127 -14.81 -7.49 13.93
CA SER A 127 -15.17 -6.82 15.18
C SER A 127 -16.33 -5.84 15.00
N THR A 128 -16.96 -5.50 16.12
CA THR A 128 -17.86 -4.34 16.24
C THR A 128 -17.10 -3.06 16.60
N ALA A 129 -15.82 -3.17 16.92
CA ALA A 129 -14.90 -2.08 17.26
C ALA A 129 -13.87 -1.83 16.14
N PRO A 130 -13.24 -0.64 16.09
CA PRO A 130 -12.23 -0.28 15.09
C PRO A 130 -11.04 -1.24 15.03
N ILE A 131 -10.52 -1.49 13.82
CA ILE A 131 -9.26 -2.22 13.60
C ILE A 131 -8.16 -1.19 13.28
N LEU A 132 -7.34 -0.84 14.28
CA LEU A 132 -6.38 0.28 14.20
C LEU A 132 -4.97 -0.13 13.75
N ASP A 133 -4.57 -1.39 13.89
CA ASP A 133 -3.24 -1.87 13.51
C ASP A 133 -3.21 -3.42 13.49
N TYR A 134 -2.59 -4.02 12.46
CA TYR A 134 -2.40 -5.47 12.33
C TYR A 134 -0.92 -5.86 12.43
N THR A 135 -0.12 -5.22 13.29
CA THR A 135 1.15 -5.82 13.76
C THR A 135 0.92 -6.88 14.86
N ARG A 136 0.05 -7.86 14.61
CA ARG A 136 0.18 -9.17 15.28
C ARG A 136 1.01 -10.08 14.37
N THR A 137 2.32 -9.96 14.54
CA THR A 137 3.38 -10.94 14.20
C THR A 137 2.91 -12.12 13.35
N ILE A 138 3.37 -12.20 12.10
CA ILE A 138 3.43 -13.46 11.32
C ILE A 138 4.39 -14.39 12.07
N GLY A 139 3.91 -15.04 13.12
CA GLY A 139 4.71 -15.74 14.11
C GLY A 139 3.98 -16.92 14.72
N ARG A 140 3.19 -17.64 13.91
CA ARG A 140 2.84 -19.05 14.12
C ARG A 140 1.90 -19.50 13.01
N LEU A 141 2.45 -20.04 11.93
CA LEU A 141 1.81 -21.07 11.08
C LEU A 141 2.88 -21.69 10.16
N LEU A 142 3.97 -22.15 10.77
CA LEU A 142 4.72 -23.30 10.28
C LEU A 142 4.83 -24.25 11.47
N LYS A 143 3.86 -25.15 11.61
CA LYS A 143 4.15 -26.41 12.27
C LYS A 143 4.84 -27.26 11.21
N LEU A 144 6.09 -27.59 11.47
CA LEU A 144 6.77 -28.74 10.86
C LEU A 144 5.96 -30.01 11.14
#